data_AF-A0A1L8SW19-F1
#
_entry.id   AF-A0A1L8SW19-F1
#
_cell.length_a   1.000
_cell.length_b   1.000
_cell.length_c   1.000
_cell.angle_alpha   90.00
_cell.angle_beta   90.00
_cell.angle_gamma   90.00
#
_symmetry.space_group_name_H-M   'P 1'
#
loop_
_entity.id
_entity.type
_entity.pdbx_description
1 polymer ?
#
loop_
_entity_poly.entity_id
_entity_poly.type
_entity_poly.pdbx_seq_one_letter_code
_entity_poly.pdbx_strand_id
1 'polypeptide(L)' 'MKNKQALFQKKRFFIPLVILLGILGFSPMLVSLLGVSDEDGLNPDYYSSADESLFKSKKGAD' A
#
# COMPACT_ATOMS: atom_id res chain seq x y z
N MET A 1 3.10 -39.72 6.03
CA MET A 1 3.17 -38.35 5.46
C MET A 1 2.06 -38.01 4.45
N LYS A 2 0.91 -38.71 4.42
CA LYS A 2 -0.17 -38.46 3.43
C LYS A 2 -1.02 -37.20 3.70
N ASN A 3 -1.08 -36.74 4.95
CA ASN A 3 -2.02 -35.68 5.35
C ASN A 3 -1.59 -34.27 4.93
N LYS A 4 -0.29 -34.02 4.75
CA LYS A 4 0.24 -32.70 4.34
C LYS A 4 -0.06 -32.39 2.87
N GLN A 5 -0.04 -33.41 2.01
CA GLN A 5 -0.31 -33.25 0.57
C GLN A 5 -1.78 -32.89 0.29
N ALA A 6 -2.73 -33.49 1.01
CA ALA A 6 -4.15 -33.15 0.90
C ALA A 6 -4.46 -31.70 1.35
N LEU A 7 -3.72 -31.21 2.36
CA LEU A 7 -3.84 -29.86 2.89
C LEU A 7 -3.29 -28.81 1.89
N PHE A 8 -2.21 -29.13 1.19
CA PHE A 8 -1.67 -28.32 0.09
C PHE A 8 -2.61 -28.24 -1.11
N GLN A 9 -3.26 -29.35 -1.49
CA GLN A 9 -4.23 -29.36 -2.59
C GLN A 9 -5.44 -28.46 -2.31
N LYS A 10 -5.94 -28.43 -1.07
CA LYS A 10 -7.04 -27.52 -0.67
C LYS A 10 -6.65 -26.04 -0.70
N LYS A 11 -5.38 -25.70 -0.43
CA LYS A 11 -4.91 -24.30 -0.36
C LYS A 11 -4.49 -23.71 -1.70
N ARG A 12 -4.35 -24.54 -2.75
CA ARG A 12 -3.88 -24.11 -4.07
C ARG A 12 -4.74 -23.04 -4.73
N PHE A 13 -6.05 -22.99 -4.43
CA PHE A 13 -6.95 -21.94 -4.90
C PHE A 13 -6.86 -20.64 -4.08
N PHE A 14 -6.61 -20.74 -2.77
CA PHE A 14 -6.53 -19.58 -1.89
C PHE A 14 -5.23 -18.79 -2.04
N ILE A 15 -4.14 -19.45 -2.41
CA ILE A 15 -2.84 -18.79 -2.65
C ILE A 15 -2.95 -17.68 -3.70
N PRO A 16 -3.41 -17.93 -4.95
CA PRO A 16 -3.55 -16.86 -5.95
C PRO A 16 -4.59 -15.81 -5.53
N LEU A 17 -5.67 -16.21 -4.85
CA LEU A 17 -6.67 -15.27 -4.35
C LEU A 17 -6.10 -14.27 -3.34
N VAL A 18 -5.30 -14.75 -2.37
CA VAL A 18 -4.67 -13.88 -1.36
C VAL A 18 -3.63 -12.97 -2.01
N ILE A 19 -2.89 -13.44 -3.03
CA ILE A 19 -1.96 -12.59 -3.78
C ILE A 19 -2.71 -11.47 -4.49
N LEU A 20 -3.83 -11.77 -5.17
CA LEU A 20 -4.66 -10.76 -5.82
C LEU A 20 -5.23 -9.75 -4.81
N LEU A 21 -5.73 -10.23 -3.66
CA LEU A 21 -6.21 -9.36 -2.59
C LEU A 21 -5.08 -8.50 -1.99
N GLY A 22 -3.88 -9.06 -1.85
CA GLY A 22 -2.69 -8.33 -1.40
C GLY A 22 -2.33 -7.21 -2.36
N ILE A 23 -2.29 -7.49 -3.67
CA ILE A 23 -2.04 -6.47 -4.70
C ILE A 23 -3.17 -5.43 -4.69
N LEU A 24 -4.42 -5.85 -4.59
CA LEU A 24 -5.56 -4.92 -4.58
C LEU A 24 -5.53 -3.98 -3.37
N GLY A 25 -5.22 -4.49 -2.18
CA GLY A 25 -5.15 -3.69 -0.96
C GLY A 25 -3.88 -2.84 -0.84
N PHE A 26 -2.76 -3.29 -1.41
CA PHE A 26 -1.48 -2.59 -1.32
C PHE A 26 -1.23 -1.64 -2.49
N SER A 27 -1.90 -1.82 -3.63
CA SER A 27 -1.72 -0.97 -4.82
C SER A 27 -2.02 0.52 -4.59
N PRO A 28 -3.07 0.94 -3.85
CA PRO A 28 -3.33 2.35 -3.63
C PRO A 28 -2.20 3.02 -2.82
N MET A 29 -1.61 2.27 -1.89
CA MET A 29 -0.50 2.74 -1.07
C MET A 29 0.77 2.96 -1.92
N LEU A 30 1.08 2.04 -2.84
CA LEU A 30 2.19 2.21 -3.78
C LEU A 30 1.97 3.36 -4.75
N VAL A 31 0.74 3.49 -5.30
CA VAL A 31 0.39 4.57 -6.22
C VAL A 31 0.47 5.94 -5.53
N SER A 32 0.12 6.01 -4.25
CA SER A 32 0.21 7.24 -3.46
C SER A 32 1.63 7.78 -3.33
N LEU A 33 2.65 6.93 -3.50
CA LEU A 33 4.07 7.32 -3.46
C LEU A 33 4.64 7.68 -4.84
N LEU A 34 3.92 7.43 -5.93
CA LEU A 34 4.41 7.75 -7.27
C LEU A 34 4.46 9.27 -7.46
N GLY A 35 5.65 9.80 -7.75
CA GLY A 35 5.87 11.23 -7.97
C GLY A 35 6.17 12.04 -6.70
N VAL A 36 6.25 11.38 -5.53
CA VAL A 36 6.69 12.00 -4.28
C VAL A 36 8.22 12.02 -4.24
N SER A 37 8.84 13.17 -3.94
CA SER A 37 10.29 13.28 -3.78
C SER A 37 10.73 12.78 -2.41
N ASP A 38 11.97 12.33 -2.27
CA ASP A 38 12.54 11.90 -0.98
C ASP A 38 12.57 13.03 0.06
N GLU A 39 12.54 14.29 -0.40
CA GLU A 39 12.48 15.48 0.44
C GLU A 39 11.05 15.87 0.87
N ASP A 40 10.04 15.18 0.35
CA ASP A 40 8.65 15.37 0.72
C ASP A 40 8.30 14.52 1.95
N GLY A 41 7.54 15.11 2.87
CA GLY A 41 7.00 14.43 4.05
C GLY A 41 5.49 14.39 4.04
N LEU A 42 4.91 13.69 5.02
CA LEU A 42 3.49 13.82 5.30
C LEU A 42 3.15 15.26 5.67
N ASN A 43 2.11 15.81 5.06
CA ASN A 43 1.65 17.15 5.34
C ASN A 43 0.93 17.19 6.71
N PRO A 44 1.42 17.95 7.71
CA PRO A 44 0.75 18.07 9.01
C PRO A 44 -0.62 18.75 8.89
N ASP A 45 -0.80 19.59 7.86
CA ASP A 45 -2.02 20.35 7.63
C ASP A 45 -3.00 19.64 6.68
N TYR A 46 -2.77 18.36 6.37
CA TYR A 46 -3.56 17.63 5.36
C TYR A 46 -5.08 17.68 5.59
N TYR A 47 -5.53 17.74 6.85
CA TYR A 47 -6.94 17.78 7.20
C TYR A 47 -7.49 19.20 7.39
N SER A 48 -6.68 20.24 7.16
CA SER A 48 -7.07 21.64 7.33
C SER A 48 -7.98 22.14 6.21
N SER A 49 -7.86 21.59 4.99
CA SER A 49 -8.77 21.88 3.88
C SER A 49 -8.81 20.74 2.87
N ALA A 50 -9.80 20.75 1.96
CA ALA A 50 -9.94 19.72 0.93
C ALA A 50 -8.84 19.76 -0.15
N ASP A 51 -8.12 20.88 -0.25
CA ASP A 51 -7.13 21.13 -1.30
C ASP A 51 -5.69 20.83 -0.85
N GLU A 52 -5.51 20.45 0.42
CA GLU A 52 -4.18 20.12 0.96
C GLU A 52 -3.69 18.78 0.41
N SER A 53 -2.46 18.78 -0.13
CA SER A 53 -1.83 17.57 -0.63
C SER A 53 -1.39 16.66 0.52
N LEU A 54 -1.45 15.34 0.30
CA LEU A 54 -1.01 14.35 1.29
C LEU A 54 0.49 14.48 1.63
N PHE A 55 1.29 14.82 0.62
CA PHE A 55 2.73 15.06 0.75
C PHE A 55 3.05 16.53 0.52
N LYS A 56 4.02 17.06 1.28
CA LYS A 56 4.49 18.44 1.19
C LYS A 56 6.00 18.48 1.35
N SER A 57 6.67 19.33 0.57
CA SER A 57 8.13 19.45 0.62
C SER A 57 8.60 20.01 1.95
N LYS A 58 9.57 19.35 2.58
CA LYS A 58 10.20 19.84 3.80
C LYS A 58 11.12 21.04 3.57
N LYS A 59 11.51 21.32 2.31
CA LYS A 59 12.38 22.46 1.97
C LYS A 59 11.67 23.82 1.98
N GLY A 60 10.36 23.86 2.16
CA GLY A 60 9.56 25.09 2.25
C GLY A 60 8.78 25.24 3.55
N ALA A 61 9.02 24.39 4.55
CA ALA A 61 8.60 24.60 5.93
C ALA A 61 9.86 25.07 6.67
N ASP A 62 9.88 26.34 7.06
CA ASP A 62 11.04 27.08 7.60
C ASP A 62 12.02 26.27 8.49
#